data_AF-A0A2H4U5V2-F1
#
_entry.id   AF-A0A2H4U5V2-F1
#
_cell.length_a   1.000
_cell.length_b   1.000
_cell.length_c   1.000
_cell.angle_alpha   90.00
_cell.angle_beta   90.00
_cell.angle_gamma   90.00
#
_symmetry.space_group_name_H-M   'P 1'
#
loop_
_entity.id
_entity.type
_entity.pdbx_description
1 polymer ?
#
loop_
_entity_poly.entity_id
_entity_poly.type
_entity_poly.pdbx_seq_one_letter_code
_entity_poly.pdbx_strand_id
1 'polypeptide(L)' 'MNMLFKICPRCGSKKVKWIIPQNWSTWECYDCDYTGPIIEGNEELSEEIREAYLESQKHPQENTDEDEELEKD' A
#
# COMPACT_ATOMS: atom_id res chain seq x y z
N MET A 1 -20.68 -4.92 14.60
CA MET A 1 -19.27 -5.24 14.89
C MET A 1 -18.46 -4.71 13.73
N ASN A 2 -17.64 -3.68 13.93
CA ASN A 2 -16.74 -3.21 12.88
C ASN A 2 -15.53 -4.16 12.87
N MET A 3 -15.43 -5.01 11.84
CA MET A 3 -14.27 -5.86 11.65
C MET A 3 -13.12 -5.02 11.11
N LEU A 4 -11.94 -5.17 11.71
CA LEU A 4 -10.70 -4.59 11.23
C LEU A 4 -9.91 -5.65 10.46
N PHE A 5 -9.40 -5.27 9.30
CA PHE A 5 -8.62 -6.09 8.39
C PHE A 5 -7.20 -5.56 8.27
N LYS A 6 -6.25 -6.45 8.02
CA LYS A 6 -4.90 -6.08 7.58
C LYS A 6 -4.96 -5.80 6.09
N ILE A 7 -4.59 -4.59 5.69
CA ILE A 7 -4.78 -4.07 4.34
C ILE A 7 -3.43 -3.69 3.76
N CYS A 8 -3.19 -4.08 2.51
CA CYS A 8 -2.05 -3.62 1.72
C CYS A 8 -2.21 -2.13 1.41
N PRO A 9 -1.25 -1.27 1.79
CA PRO A 9 -1.37 0.18 1.56
C PRO A 9 -1.26 0.56 0.08
N ARG A 10 -0.73 -0.33 -0.78
CA ARG A 10 -0.57 -0.06 -2.22
C ARG A 10 -1.85 -0.29 -3.01
N CYS A 11 -2.51 -1.43 -2.80
CA CYS A 11 -3.63 -1.87 -3.63
C CYS A 11 -4.93 -2.14 -2.86
N GLY A 12 -4.95 -1.91 -1.55
CA GLY A 12 -6.12 -2.16 -0.72
C GLY A 12 -6.44 -3.64 -0.49
N SER A 13 -5.58 -4.58 -0.93
CA SER A 13 -5.83 -6.01 -0.73
C SER A 13 -5.76 -6.42 0.74
N LYS A 14 -6.70 -7.26 1.16
CA LYS A 14 -6.69 -7.94 2.46
C LYS A 14 -5.83 -9.22 2.44
N LYS A 15 -5.34 -9.64 1.26
CA LYS A 15 -4.52 -10.85 1.08
C LYS A 15 -3.06 -10.58 1.37
N VAL A 16 -2.77 -10.29 2.63
CA VAL A 16 -1.41 -10.04 3.13
C VAL A 16 -0.95 -11.16 4.06
N LYS A 17 0.32 -11.55 3.96
CA LYS A 17 0.92 -12.58 4.83
C LYS A 17 2.23 -12.09 5.44
N TRP A 18 2.44 -12.41 6.70
CA TRP A 18 3.73 -12.23 7.36
C TRP A 18 4.66 -13.37 6.94
N ILE A 19 5.72 -13.04 6.19
CA ILE A 19 6.57 -14.03 5.52
C ILE A 19 7.95 -14.20 6.15
N ILE A 20 8.45 -13.23 6.90
CA ILE A 20 9.80 -13.26 7.49
C ILE A 20 9.72 -13.14 9.01
N PRO A 21 9.85 -14.25 9.76
CA PRO A 21 9.76 -14.24 11.23
C PRO A 21 10.82 -13.36 11.92
N GLN A 22 12.00 -13.22 11.29
CA GLN A 22 13.11 -12.41 11.80
C GLN A 22 12.90 -10.90 11.55
N ASN A 23 12.04 -10.54 10.61
CA ASN A 23 11.72 -9.16 10.28
C ASN A 23 10.30 -8.87 10.75
N TRP A 24 10.21 -8.43 12.01
CA TRP A 24 8.93 -7.99 12.57
C TRP A 24 8.32 -6.93 11.65
N SER A 25 6.99 -6.98 11.52
CA SER A 25 6.21 -6.00 10.74
C SER A 25 6.41 -6.01 9.21
N THR A 26 7.06 -7.01 8.62
CA THR A 26 7.20 -7.12 7.15
C THR A 26 6.19 -8.09 6.53
N TRP A 27 5.18 -7.56 5.86
CA TRP A 27 4.13 -8.34 5.20
C TRP A 27 4.31 -8.34 3.68
N GLU A 28 3.91 -9.42 3.03
CA GLU A 28 3.82 -9.54 1.58
C GLU A 28 2.35 -9.50 1.14
N CYS A 29 2.05 -8.73 0.11
CA CYS A 29 0.74 -8.67 -0.54
C CYS A 29 0.72 -9.56 -1.79
N TYR A 30 -0.20 -10.52 -1.84
CA TYR A 30 -0.30 -11.46 -2.96
C TYR A 30 -0.97 -10.91 -4.22
N ASP A 31 -1.58 -9.74 -4.16
CA ASP A 31 -2.25 -9.15 -5.34
C ASP A 31 -1.34 -8.16 -6.10
N CYS A 32 -0.28 -7.61 -5.48
CA CYS A 32 0.56 -6.57 -6.09
C CYS A 32 2.06 -6.67 -5.76
N ASP A 33 2.49 -7.78 -5.16
CA ASP A 33 3.86 -8.09 -4.75
C ASP A 33 4.51 -7.06 -3.79
N TYR A 34 3.71 -6.16 -3.20
CA TYR A 34 4.18 -5.22 -2.20
C TYR A 34 4.69 -5.95 -0.96
N THR A 35 5.94 -5.65 -0.58
CA THR A 35 6.55 -6.13 0.67
C THR A 35 6.85 -4.96 1.59
N GLY A 36 6.28 -4.95 2.79
CA GLY A 36 6.44 -3.85 3.73
C GLY A 36 5.41 -3.83 4.86
N PRO A 37 5.27 -2.70 5.57
CA PRO A 37 4.24 -2.53 6.60
C PRO A 37 2.82 -2.56 6.03
N ILE A 38 1.85 -2.96 6.85
CA ILE A 38 0.41 -2.96 6.51
C ILE A 38 -0.33 -1.95 7.38
N ILE A 39 -1.52 -1.56 6.92
CA ILE A 39 -2.45 -0.74 7.69
C ILE A 39 -3.60 -1.62 8.21
N GLU A 40 -4.22 -1.21 9.31
CA GLU A 40 -5.44 -1.85 9.82
C GLU A 40 -6.64 -0.93 9.57
N GLY A 41 -7.71 -1.47 8.99
CA GLY A 41 -8.88 -0.68 8.61
C GLY A 41 -10.15 -1.50 8.37
N ASN A 42 -11.25 -0.81 8.13
CA ASN A 42 -12.53 -1.44 7.80
C ASN A 42 -12.59 -1.85 6.31
N GLU A 43 -13.72 -2.43 5.91
CA GLU A 43 -13.96 -2.83 4.53
C GLU A 43 -13.99 -1.62 3.57
N GLU A 44 -14.62 -0.53 3.98
CA GLU A 44 -14.70 0.73 3.22
C GLU A 44 -13.30 1.28 2.87
N LEU A 45 -12.38 1.37 3.84
CA LEU A 45 -11.00 1.82 3.58
C LEU A 45 -10.26 0.89 2.60
N SER A 46 -10.51 -0.41 2.68
CA SER A 46 -9.92 -1.39 1.76
C SER A 46 -10.39 -1.18 0.32
N GLU A 47 -11.67 -0.83 0.15
CA GLU A 47 -12.28 -0.55 -1.15
C GLU A 47 -11.80 0.79 -1.71
N GLU A 48 -11.78 1.85 -0.91
CA GLU A 48 -11.27 3.18 -1.33
C GLU A 48 -9.84 3.09 -1.90
N ILE A 49 -8.93 2.40 -1.19
CA ILE A 49 -7.54 2.24 -1.65
C ILE A 49 -7.49 1.39 -2.91
N ARG A 50 -8.33 0.36 -3.03
CA ARG A 50 -8.38 -0.49 -4.22
C ARG A 50 -8.84 0.31 -5.43
N GLU A 51 -9.86 1.15 -5.29
CA GLU A 51 -10.36 2.00 -6.36
C GLU A 51 -9.30 3.00 -6.83
N ALA A 52 -8.64 3.70 -5.90
CA ALA A 52 -7.54 4.62 -6.20
C ALA A 52 -6.37 3.92 -6.93
N TYR A 53 -6.04 2.69 -6.54
CA TYR A 53 -5.01 1.88 -7.19
C TYR A 53 -5.38 1.45 -8.62
N LEU A 54 -6.65 1.14 -8.87
CA LEU A 54 -7.12 0.80 -10.21
C LEU A 54 -7.19 2.04 -11.12
N GLU A 55 -7.55 3.19 -10.56
CA GLU A 55 -7.64 4.44 -11.31
C GLU A 55 -6.25 4.95 -11.74
N SER A 56 -5.27 4.91 -10.84
CA SER A 56 -3.88 5.28 -11.16
C SER A 56 -3.23 4.40 -12.23
N GLN A 57 -3.72 3.17 -12.45
CA GLN A 57 -3.24 2.30 -13.53
C GLN A 57 -3.85 2.63 -14.89
N LYS A 58 -5.07 3.18 -14.95
CA LYS A 58 -5.72 3.57 -16.21
C LYS A 58 -5.15 4.87 -16.77
N HIS A 59 -4.72 5.75 -15.88
CA HIS A 59 -4.08 7.01 -16.20
C HIS A 59 -2.73 7.05 -15.49
N PRO A 60 -1.66 6.49 -16.10
CA PRO A 60 -0.32 6.69 -15.59
C PRO A 60 -0.06 8.20 -15.61
N GLN A 61 -0.17 8.86 -14.46
CA GLN A 61 0.34 10.20 -14.32
C GLN A 61 1.86 10.10 -14.47
N GLU A 62 2.39 10.72 -15.52
CA GLU A 62 3.81 11.01 -15.64
C GLU A 62 4.20 11.85 -14.41
N ASN A 63 4.76 11.20 -13.40
CA ASN A 63 5.42 11.92 -12.31
C ASN A 63 6.73 12.44 -12.92
N THR A 64 6.78 13.72 -13.26
CA THR A 64 8.04 14.43 -13.41
C THR A 64 8.70 14.46 -12.05
N ASP A 65 9.76 13.67 -11.90
CA ASP A 65 10.71 13.75 -10.81
C ASP A 65 11.33 15.16 -10.81
N GLU A 66 10.85 16.05 -9.96
CA GLU A 66 11.59 17.26 -9.54
C GLU A 66 12.07 17.02 -8.10
N ASP A 67 13.01 16.08 -7.95
CA ASP A 67 13.95 16.05 -6.83
C ASP A 67 15.22 16.81 -7.26
N GLU A 68 15.88 17.45 -6.29
CA GLU A 68 17.07 18.33 -6.38
C GLU A 68 16.72 19.79 -6.71
N GLU A 69 16.99 20.81 -5.89
CA GLU A 69 18.13 21.02 -5.01
C GLU A 69 17.80 22.24 -4.14
N LEU A 70 17.95 22.16 -2.82
CA LEU A 70 18.26 23.34 -2.00
C LEU A 70 19.10 22.84 -0.81
N GLU A 71 20.38 22.65 -1.12
CA GLU A 71 21.46 22.63 -0.14
C GLU A 71 21.37 23.86 0.79
N LYS A 72 21.78 23.63 2.03
CA LYS A 72 22.13 24.64 3.03
C LYS A 72 23.08 25.70 2.47
N ASP A 73 22.79 26.98 2.70
CA ASP A 73 23.48 27.86 3.65
C ASP A 73 22.92 29.30 3.61
#